data_AF-A0A540VMY8-F1
#
_entry.id   AF-A0A540VMY8-F1
#
_cell.length_a   1.000
_cell.length_b   1.000
_cell.length_c   1.000
_cell.angle_alpha   90.00
_cell.angle_beta   90.00
_cell.angle_gamma   90.00
#
_symmetry.space_group_name_H-M   'P 1'
#
loop_
_entity.id
_entity.type
_entity.pdbx_description
1 polymer ?
#
loop_
_entity_poly.entity_id
_entity_poly.type
_entity_poly.pdbx_seq_one_letter_code
_entity_poly.pdbx_strand_id
1 'polypeptide(L)'
;MPALLGVVALAVSAIKLRRRLPLYAAGIRFFLVGHLLESTFIPLELYFEHRNYLAGALLWLPVGGACFALGYRPWAPPVLMVAIVLVLAPLTHFRATTWGDPETLALTVTRENSESHWAYRFAASAFHKAGHPVEALMVLRNASERLPHHLPTVMHLAQQECYVTTIRDETLDTLRTASKRYLYHGNDFRQFDAFQEAARNPQCSKLSPGLAETIISNSLNNVPDRGQRHGQDKQQLHHLLGVIAIETRRACEAYERFRQSLEAYYDANAATRQAVLLAEAGLLNEALQHLESFKNQESASGGPLSSGTRPLTGRILTEDIGRQIRERWQELGRPGSQCPGGIRAPAQAAVGDRAGDN
;
A
#
# COMPACT_ATOMS: atom_id res chain seq x y z
N MET A 1 -25.42 -7.94 -19.06
CA MET A 1 -26.13 -8.04 -20.36
C MET A 1 -27.20 -6.96 -20.56
N PRO A 2 -28.21 -6.77 -19.69
CA PRO A 2 -29.26 -5.76 -19.94
C PRO A 2 -28.74 -4.31 -19.98
N ALA A 3 -27.74 -3.97 -19.15
CA ALA A 3 -27.12 -2.64 -19.16
C ALA A 3 -26.43 -2.30 -20.48
N LEU A 4 -25.77 -3.28 -21.12
CA LEU A 4 -25.06 -3.07 -22.38
C LEU A 4 -26.04 -2.81 -23.53
N LEU A 5 -27.16 -3.52 -23.55
CA LEU A 5 -28.27 -3.27 -24.47
C LEU A 5 -28.86 -1.87 -24.26
N GLY A 6 -29.03 -1.43 -23.02
CA GLY A 6 -29.49 -0.08 -22.69
C GLY A 6 -28.57 1.02 -23.22
N VAL A 7 -27.24 0.88 -23.04
CA VAL A 7 -26.25 1.84 -23.53
C VAL A 7 -26.23 1.88 -25.07
N VAL A 8 -26.27 0.72 -25.74
CA VAL A 8 -26.36 0.65 -27.21
C VAL A 8 -27.65 1.30 -27.71
N ALA A 9 -28.79 1.04 -27.06
CA ALA A 9 -30.05 1.67 -27.42
C ALA A 9 -30.01 3.20 -27.29
N LEU A 10 -29.40 3.72 -26.22
CA LEU A 10 -29.19 5.17 -26.00
C LEU A 10 -28.25 5.79 -27.05
N ALA A 11 -27.18 5.09 -27.43
CA ALA A 11 -26.28 5.56 -28.48
C ALA A 11 -26.99 5.64 -29.84
N VAL A 12 -27.74 4.59 -30.20
CA VAL A 12 -28.51 4.54 -31.45
C VAL A 12 -29.62 5.61 -31.44
N SER A 13 -30.33 5.80 -30.33
CA SER A 13 -31.37 6.82 -30.23
C SER A 13 -30.81 8.25 -30.37
N ALA A 14 -29.65 8.55 -29.77
CA ALA A 14 -29.00 9.85 -29.88
C ALA A 14 -28.53 10.17 -31.32
N ILE A 15 -28.26 9.16 -32.14
CA ILE A 15 -27.94 9.33 -33.56
C ILE A 15 -29.23 9.50 -34.38
N LYS A 16 -30.21 8.61 -34.19
CA LYS A 16 -31.47 8.62 -34.96
C LYS A 16 -32.33 9.86 -34.69
N LEU A 17 -32.44 10.30 -33.44
CA LEU A 17 -33.28 11.44 -33.05
C LEU A 17 -32.57 12.79 -33.19
N ARG A 18 -31.33 12.84 -33.70
CA ARG A 18 -30.52 14.08 -33.73
C ARG A 18 -31.13 15.27 -34.44
N ARG A 19 -31.95 15.02 -35.47
CA ARG A 19 -32.64 16.07 -36.24
C ARG A 19 -33.99 16.46 -35.65
N ARG A 20 -34.61 15.57 -34.85
CA ARG A 20 -35.93 15.80 -34.24
C ARG A 20 -35.83 16.37 -32.82
N LEU A 21 -34.85 15.92 -32.04
CA LEU A 21 -34.60 16.33 -30.65
C LEU A 21 -33.10 16.67 -30.46
N PRO A 22 -32.64 17.84 -30.93
CA PRO A 22 -31.21 18.20 -30.88
C PRO A 22 -30.68 18.31 -29.44
N LEU A 23 -31.48 18.80 -28.50
CA LEU A 23 -31.10 18.90 -27.08
C LEU A 23 -30.92 17.52 -26.42
N TYR A 24 -31.78 16.56 -26.75
CA TYR A 24 -31.64 15.17 -26.30
C TYR A 24 -30.37 14.54 -26.87
N ALA A 25 -30.13 14.68 -28.17
CA ALA A 25 -28.94 14.14 -28.81
C ALA A 25 -27.65 14.76 -28.27
N ALA A 26 -27.65 16.06 -27.95
CA ALA A 26 -26.51 16.73 -27.33
C ALA A 26 -26.23 16.19 -25.92
N GLY A 27 -27.26 16.10 -25.05
CA GLY A 27 -27.11 15.59 -23.68
C GLY A 27 -26.61 14.15 -23.61
N ILE A 28 -27.21 13.24 -24.39
CA ILE A 28 -26.82 11.82 -24.40
C ILE A 28 -25.41 11.64 -24.98
N ARG A 29 -25.03 12.36 -26.04
CA ARG A 29 -23.67 12.26 -26.59
C ARG A 29 -22.63 12.81 -25.63
N PHE A 30 -22.91 13.94 -24.98
CA PHE A 30 -21.99 14.51 -24.00
C PHE A 30 -21.76 13.56 -22.83
N PHE A 31 -22.83 12.94 -22.33
CA PHE A 31 -22.75 11.90 -21.30
C PHE A 31 -21.88 10.71 -21.72
N LEU A 32 -22.12 10.15 -22.92
CA LEU A 32 -21.37 9.01 -23.43
C LEU A 32 -19.90 9.34 -23.74
N VAL A 33 -19.61 10.52 -24.30
CA VAL A 33 -18.24 10.98 -24.57
C VAL A 33 -17.48 11.25 -23.28
N GLY A 34 -18.13 11.87 -22.27
CA GLY A 34 -17.54 12.08 -20.95
C GLY A 34 -17.11 10.78 -20.28
N HIS A 35 -17.98 9.76 -20.29
CA HIS A 35 -17.65 8.43 -19.75
C HIS A 35 -16.64 7.65 -20.59
N LEU A 36 -16.60 7.89 -21.91
CA LEU A 36 -15.58 7.30 -22.78
C LEU A 36 -14.19 7.85 -22.45
N LEU A 37 -14.08 9.16 -22.20
CA LEU A 37 -12.82 9.79 -21.78
C LEU A 37 -12.34 9.24 -20.43
N GLU A 38 -13.25 9.07 -19.47
CA GLU A 38 -12.92 8.51 -18.16
C GLU A 38 -12.48 7.04 -18.21
N SER A 39 -13.05 6.26 -19.13
CA SER A 39 -12.74 4.83 -19.29
C SER A 39 -11.52 4.55 -20.19
N THR A 40 -10.77 5.59 -20.59
CA THR A 40 -9.59 5.47 -21.46
C THR A 40 -8.27 5.65 -20.69
N PHE A 41 -7.16 5.44 -21.40
CA PHE A 41 -5.77 5.32 -20.95
C PHE A 41 -5.16 6.55 -20.23
N ILE A 42 -5.95 7.58 -19.88
CA ILE A 42 -5.48 8.68 -19.04
C ILE A 42 -5.90 8.35 -17.60
N PRO A 43 -5.01 7.80 -16.76
CA PRO A 43 -5.32 7.53 -15.37
C PRO A 43 -5.35 8.86 -14.62
N LEU A 44 -6.46 9.58 -14.69
CA LEU A 44 -6.70 10.64 -13.72
C LEU A 44 -6.98 9.95 -12.39
N GLU A 45 -5.99 9.92 -11.48
CA GLU A 45 -6.18 9.65 -10.04
C GLU A 45 -6.95 10.79 -9.34
N LEU A 46 -7.82 11.52 -10.05
CA LEU A 46 -8.73 12.46 -9.40
C LEU A 46 -9.84 11.66 -8.71
N TYR A 47 -9.92 11.86 -7.41
CA TYR A 47 -11.04 11.65 -6.50
C TYR A 47 -12.29 11.02 -7.16
N PHE A 48 -12.53 9.74 -6.88
CA PHE A 48 -13.51 8.88 -7.55
C PHE A 48 -14.96 9.41 -7.54
N GLU A 49 -15.33 10.30 -6.61
CA GLU A 49 -16.70 10.79 -6.48
C GLU A 49 -17.05 11.93 -7.45
N HIS A 50 -16.06 12.67 -7.97
CA HIS A 50 -16.31 13.87 -8.76
C HIS A 50 -16.41 13.66 -10.28
N ARG A 51 -16.25 12.43 -10.76
CA ARG A 51 -16.08 12.14 -12.18
C ARG A 51 -17.38 12.24 -12.98
N ASN A 52 -18.50 11.96 -12.33
CA ASN A 52 -19.81 11.89 -12.99
C ASN A 52 -20.51 13.26 -13.14
N TYR A 53 -20.06 14.30 -12.41
CA TYR A 53 -20.72 15.62 -12.46
C TYR A 53 -20.58 16.29 -13.82
N LEU A 54 -19.38 16.24 -14.40
CA LEU A 54 -19.14 16.83 -15.71
C LEU A 54 -19.90 16.05 -16.78
N ALA A 55 -19.76 14.72 -16.83
CA ALA A 55 -20.46 13.91 -17.83
C ALA A 55 -22.00 14.03 -17.73
N GLY A 56 -22.54 14.23 -16.53
CA GLY A 56 -23.97 14.43 -16.29
C GLY A 56 -24.52 15.83 -16.56
N ALA A 57 -23.67 16.85 -16.78
CA ALA A 57 -24.09 18.26 -16.78
C ALA A 57 -25.21 18.57 -17.80
N LEU A 58 -25.19 17.93 -18.97
CA LEU A 58 -26.16 18.19 -20.05
C LEU A 58 -27.37 17.25 -20.05
N LEU A 59 -27.47 16.30 -19.11
CA LEU A 59 -28.62 15.39 -19.03
C LEU A 59 -29.94 16.11 -18.68
N TRP A 60 -29.86 17.33 -18.11
CA TRP A 60 -31.04 18.14 -17.79
C TRP A 60 -31.61 18.90 -19.01
N LEU A 61 -30.84 19.09 -20.08
CA LEU A 61 -31.30 19.77 -21.30
C LEU A 61 -32.51 19.10 -21.98
N PRO A 62 -32.56 17.76 -22.16
CA PRO A 62 -33.76 17.12 -22.70
C PRO A 62 -34.99 17.26 -21.79
N VAL A 63 -34.79 17.32 -20.47
CA VAL A 63 -35.90 17.54 -19.51
C VAL A 63 -36.46 18.95 -19.67
N GLY A 64 -35.59 19.97 -19.69
CA GLY A 64 -36.00 21.36 -19.92
C GLY A 64 -36.66 21.56 -21.28
N GLY A 65 -36.11 20.96 -22.34
CA GLY A 65 -36.67 21.01 -23.69
C GLY A 65 -38.04 20.34 -23.81
N ALA A 66 -38.25 19.21 -23.12
CA ALA A 66 -39.54 18.55 -23.05
C ALA A 66 -40.58 19.41 -22.32
N CYS A 67 -40.22 20.02 -21.19
CA CYS A 67 -41.10 20.93 -20.46
C CYS A 67 -41.56 22.13 -21.31
N PHE A 68 -40.67 22.66 -22.17
CA PHE A 68 -41.00 23.76 -23.08
C PHE A 68 -41.92 23.30 -24.23
N ALA A 69 -41.64 22.14 -24.84
CA ALA A 69 -42.37 21.63 -26.00
C ALA A 69 -43.78 21.10 -25.68
N LEU A 70 -44.00 20.56 -24.47
CA LEU A 70 -45.30 20.00 -24.04
C LEU A 70 -46.29 21.04 -23.48
N GLY A 71 -45.88 22.32 -23.44
CA GLY A 71 -46.60 23.40 -22.81
C GLY A 71 -46.45 23.39 -21.28
N TYR A 72 -46.08 24.53 -20.71
CA TYR A 72 -45.89 24.66 -19.27
C TYR A 72 -47.21 24.38 -18.53
N ARG A 73 -47.23 23.27 -17.78
CA ARG A 73 -48.29 22.93 -16.85
C ARG A 73 -47.76 23.20 -15.44
N PRO A 74 -48.32 24.18 -14.68
CA PRO A 74 -47.75 24.55 -13.39
C PRO A 74 -47.77 23.42 -12.35
N TRP A 75 -48.63 22.42 -12.53
CA TRP A 75 -48.70 21.23 -11.67
C TRP A 75 -47.69 20.13 -12.02
N ALA A 76 -47.13 20.10 -13.24
CA ALA A 76 -46.25 19.02 -13.67
C ALA A 76 -44.86 19.03 -13.00
N PRO A 77 -44.16 20.17 -12.84
CA PRO A 77 -42.90 20.23 -12.11
C PRO A 77 -42.98 19.78 -10.64
N PRO A 78 -43.96 20.22 -9.81
CA PRO A 78 -44.04 19.75 -8.44
C PRO A 78 -44.38 18.26 -8.37
N VAL A 79 -45.23 17.73 -9.26
CA VAL A 79 -45.53 16.29 -9.32
C VAL A 79 -44.28 15.48 -9.71
N LEU A 80 -43.52 15.93 -10.70
CA LEU A 80 -42.26 15.28 -11.08
C LEU A 80 -41.23 15.33 -9.95
N MET A 81 -41.12 16.47 -9.26
CA MET A 81 -40.22 16.62 -8.11
C MET A 81 -40.61 15.69 -6.98
N VAL A 82 -41.90 15.62 -6.64
CA VAL A 82 -42.42 14.68 -5.63
C VAL A 82 -42.14 13.23 -6.05
N ALA A 83 -42.37 12.87 -7.32
CA ALA A 83 -42.08 11.53 -7.82
C ALA A 83 -40.58 11.19 -7.74
N ILE A 84 -39.70 12.13 -8.13
CA ILE A 84 -38.25 11.98 -8.01
C ILE A 84 -37.85 11.79 -6.55
N VAL A 85 -38.36 12.61 -5.63
CA VAL A 85 -38.07 12.50 -4.20
C VAL A 85 -38.59 11.18 -3.64
N LEU A 86 -39.80 10.74 -4.00
CA LEU A 86 -40.37 9.47 -3.54
C LEU A 86 -39.58 8.25 -4.01
N VAL A 87 -38.90 8.34 -5.17
CA VAL A 87 -38.03 7.26 -5.67
C VAL A 87 -36.62 7.36 -5.08
N LEU A 88 -36.03 8.55 -5.03
CA LEU A 88 -34.66 8.74 -4.57
C LEU A 88 -34.54 8.62 -3.06
N ALA A 89 -35.49 9.13 -2.27
CA ALA A 89 -35.45 9.06 -0.81
C ALA A 89 -35.25 7.64 -0.27
N PRO A 90 -36.02 6.60 -0.67
CA PRO A 90 -35.79 5.25 -0.19
C PRO A 90 -34.47 4.67 -0.70
N LEU A 91 -34.09 4.91 -1.97
CA LEU A 91 -32.82 4.43 -2.53
C LEU A 91 -31.62 5.04 -1.79
N THR A 92 -31.67 6.33 -1.49
CA THR A 92 -30.67 7.03 -0.71
C THR A 92 -30.68 6.55 0.72
N HIS A 93 -31.83 6.29 1.33
CA HIS A 93 -31.92 5.72 2.67
C HIS A 93 -31.25 4.34 2.74
N PHE A 94 -31.58 3.42 1.83
CA PHE A 94 -30.95 2.09 1.78
C PHE A 94 -29.44 2.16 1.54
N ARG A 95 -28.98 3.04 0.65
CA ARG A 95 -27.55 3.27 0.44
C ARG A 95 -26.91 3.85 1.70
N ALA A 96 -27.50 4.86 2.32
CA ALA A 96 -26.96 5.50 3.51
C ALA A 96 -26.88 4.52 4.69
N THR A 97 -27.86 3.63 4.87
CA THR A 97 -27.81 2.60 5.92
C THR A 97 -26.75 1.54 5.63
N THR A 98 -26.61 1.07 4.39
CA THR A 98 -25.53 0.12 4.03
C THR A 98 -24.14 0.74 4.22
N TRP A 99 -23.93 1.99 3.81
CA TRP A 99 -22.64 2.68 3.97
C TRP A 99 -22.39 3.16 5.40
N GLY A 100 -23.45 3.35 6.19
CA GLY A 100 -23.40 3.72 7.59
C GLY A 100 -23.02 2.57 8.52
N ASP A 101 -23.17 1.32 8.08
CA ASP A 101 -22.73 0.13 8.79
C ASP A 101 -21.53 -0.53 8.07
N PRO A 102 -20.30 -0.35 8.59
CA PRO A 102 -19.09 -0.91 8.00
C PRO A 102 -19.12 -2.44 7.82
N GLU A 103 -19.81 -3.16 8.71
CA GLU A 103 -19.87 -4.63 8.67
C GLU A 103 -20.80 -5.11 7.55
N THR A 104 -21.99 -4.51 7.44
CA THR A 104 -22.91 -4.79 6.32
C THR A 104 -22.28 -4.42 4.98
N LEU A 105 -21.58 -3.28 4.90
CA LEU A 105 -20.84 -2.90 3.69
C LEU A 105 -19.76 -3.94 3.35
N ALA A 106 -18.96 -4.34 4.32
CA ALA A 106 -17.92 -5.35 4.18
C ALA A 106 -18.44 -6.69 3.63
N LEU A 107 -19.54 -7.20 4.19
CA LEU A 107 -20.17 -8.44 3.72
C LEU A 107 -20.77 -8.29 2.32
N THR A 108 -21.30 -7.12 1.97
CA THR A 108 -21.84 -6.86 0.63
C THR A 108 -20.72 -6.84 -0.40
N VAL A 109 -19.65 -6.09 -0.14
CA VAL A 109 -18.49 -5.98 -1.03
C VAL A 109 -17.81 -7.33 -1.27
N THR A 110 -17.67 -8.16 -0.23
CA THR A 110 -17.09 -9.51 -0.35
C THR A 110 -17.97 -10.47 -1.14
N ARG A 111 -19.30 -10.39 -1.00
CA ARG A 111 -20.23 -11.19 -1.82
C ARG A 111 -20.18 -10.78 -3.29
N GLU A 112 -20.14 -9.49 -3.57
CA GLU A 112 -20.08 -8.97 -4.94
C GLU A 112 -18.72 -9.23 -5.60
N ASN A 113 -17.63 -9.24 -4.82
CA ASN A 113 -16.26 -9.33 -5.31
C ASN A 113 -15.49 -10.49 -4.66
N SER A 114 -16.04 -11.70 -4.75
CA SER A 114 -15.55 -12.87 -4.01
C SER A 114 -14.17 -13.42 -4.46
N GLU A 115 -13.59 -12.88 -5.53
CA GLU A 115 -12.22 -13.20 -5.98
C GLU A 115 -11.20 -12.11 -5.60
N SER A 116 -11.67 -10.98 -5.04
CA SER A 116 -10.81 -9.86 -4.70
C SER A 116 -10.27 -10.00 -3.29
N HIS A 117 -8.95 -10.16 -3.16
CA HIS A 117 -8.29 -10.15 -1.84
C HIS A 117 -8.50 -8.82 -1.09
N TRP A 118 -8.67 -7.70 -1.81
CA TRP A 118 -8.97 -6.40 -1.20
C TRP A 118 -10.33 -6.39 -0.51
N ALA A 119 -11.34 -7.08 -1.07
CA ALA A 119 -12.65 -7.19 -0.43
C ALA A 119 -12.55 -7.91 0.90
N TYR A 120 -11.82 -9.03 0.96
CA TYR A 120 -11.59 -9.77 2.21
C TYR A 120 -10.75 -8.99 3.23
N ARG A 121 -9.70 -8.27 2.79
CA ARG A 121 -8.91 -7.40 3.67
C ARG A 121 -9.74 -6.28 4.27
N PHE A 122 -10.59 -5.65 3.44
CA PHE A 122 -11.52 -4.62 3.89
C PHE A 122 -12.50 -5.18 4.93
N ALA A 123 -13.10 -6.33 4.65
CA ALA A 123 -14.04 -6.96 5.57
C ALA A 123 -13.41 -7.37 6.90
N ALA A 124 -12.24 -8.02 6.87
CA ALA A 124 -11.50 -8.36 8.09
C ALA A 124 -11.16 -7.11 8.92
N SER A 125 -10.77 -6.01 8.26
CA SER A 125 -10.50 -4.74 8.94
C SER A 125 -11.75 -4.10 9.54
N ALA A 126 -12.91 -4.18 8.86
CA ALA A 126 -14.18 -3.68 9.37
C ALA A 126 -14.58 -4.39 10.67
N PHE A 127 -14.58 -5.73 10.66
CA PHE A 127 -14.87 -6.54 11.85
C PHE A 127 -13.86 -6.31 12.97
N HIS A 128 -12.57 -6.20 12.66
CA HIS A 128 -11.55 -5.90 13.68
C HIS A 128 -11.80 -4.55 14.36
N LYS A 129 -12.11 -3.50 13.59
CA LYS A 129 -12.42 -2.16 14.13
C LYS A 129 -13.70 -2.14 14.95
N ALA A 130 -14.68 -2.99 14.61
CA ALA A 130 -15.91 -3.15 15.35
C ALA A 130 -15.73 -3.98 16.65
N GLY A 131 -14.57 -4.60 16.86
CA GLY A 131 -14.31 -5.45 18.03
C GLY A 131 -14.84 -6.87 17.89
N HIS A 132 -15.03 -7.34 16.65
CA HIS A 132 -15.56 -8.65 16.27
C HIS A 132 -14.46 -9.56 15.67
N PRO A 133 -13.49 -10.03 16.48
CA PRO A 133 -12.31 -10.75 15.97
C PRO A 133 -12.64 -12.15 15.43
N VAL A 134 -13.70 -12.80 15.92
CA VAL A 134 -14.10 -14.14 15.45
C VAL A 134 -14.69 -14.06 14.05
N GLU A 135 -15.50 -13.04 13.78
CA GLU A 135 -16.08 -12.74 12.47
C GLU A 135 -15.00 -12.35 11.46
N ALA A 136 -14.03 -11.53 11.87
CA ALA A 136 -12.84 -11.23 11.06
C ALA A 136 -12.08 -12.51 10.68
N LEU A 137 -11.90 -13.42 11.64
CA LEU A 137 -11.25 -14.71 11.40
C LEU A 137 -12.04 -15.60 10.43
N MET A 138 -13.37 -15.66 10.56
CA MET A 138 -14.23 -16.43 9.63
C MET A 138 -14.15 -15.90 8.20
N VAL A 139 -14.13 -14.57 8.03
CA VAL A 139 -13.95 -13.93 6.72
C VAL A 139 -12.61 -14.33 6.09
N LEU A 140 -11.53 -14.34 6.87
CA LEU A 140 -10.20 -14.71 6.37
C LEU A 140 -10.05 -16.21 6.07
N ARG A 141 -10.73 -17.08 6.82
CA ARG A 141 -10.78 -18.52 6.49
C ARG A 141 -11.42 -18.76 5.12
N ASN A 142 -12.59 -18.16 4.89
CA ASN A 142 -13.24 -18.18 3.57
C ASN A 142 -12.34 -17.59 2.49
N ALA A 143 -11.62 -16.50 2.79
CA ALA A 143 -10.65 -15.92 1.87
C ALA A 143 -9.51 -16.88 1.51
N SER A 144 -8.96 -17.62 2.48
CA SER A 144 -7.88 -18.58 2.24
C SER A 144 -8.31 -19.80 1.42
N GLU A 145 -9.56 -20.25 1.57
CA GLU A 145 -10.11 -21.35 0.77
C GLU A 145 -10.27 -20.95 -0.70
N ARG A 146 -10.65 -19.70 -0.96
CA ARG A 146 -10.83 -19.16 -2.32
C ARG A 146 -9.53 -18.71 -2.97
N LEU A 147 -8.59 -18.19 -2.17
CA LEU A 147 -7.33 -17.61 -2.64
C LEU A 147 -6.11 -18.29 -1.98
N PRO A 148 -5.96 -19.63 -2.09
CA PRO A 148 -4.92 -20.37 -1.36
C PRO A 148 -3.49 -20.02 -1.81
N HIS A 149 -3.32 -19.49 -3.02
CA HIS A 149 -2.02 -19.08 -3.57
C HIS A 149 -1.69 -17.60 -3.29
N HIS A 150 -2.61 -16.82 -2.73
CA HIS A 150 -2.39 -15.41 -2.42
C HIS A 150 -1.75 -15.25 -1.04
N LEU A 151 -0.43 -15.25 -0.99
CA LEU A 151 0.35 -15.25 0.26
C LEU A 151 -0.10 -14.17 1.27
N PRO A 152 -0.32 -12.89 0.92
CA PRO A 152 -0.75 -11.88 1.89
C PRO A 152 -2.08 -12.21 2.59
N THR A 153 -3.01 -12.90 1.90
CA THR A 153 -4.27 -13.35 2.52
C THR A 153 -4.01 -14.41 3.57
N VAL A 154 -3.17 -15.39 3.25
CA VAL A 154 -2.83 -16.49 4.17
C VAL A 154 -2.01 -15.98 5.36
N MET A 155 -1.13 -15.00 5.15
CA MET A 155 -0.39 -14.32 6.23
C MET A 155 -1.35 -13.59 7.17
N HIS A 156 -2.34 -12.88 6.64
CA HIS A 156 -3.34 -12.20 7.46
C HIS A 156 -4.20 -13.21 8.25
N LEU A 157 -4.59 -14.32 7.63
CA LEU A 157 -5.27 -15.40 8.35
C LEU A 157 -4.41 -15.95 9.50
N ALA A 158 -3.14 -16.30 9.24
CA ALA A 158 -2.26 -16.83 10.27
C ALA A 158 -2.04 -15.86 11.44
N GLN A 159 -1.93 -14.57 11.13
CA GLN A 159 -1.86 -13.51 12.13
C GLN A 159 -3.12 -13.50 13.00
N GLN A 160 -4.31 -13.49 12.41
CA GLN A 160 -5.57 -13.51 13.17
C GLN A 160 -5.76 -14.82 13.94
N GLU A 161 -5.39 -15.96 13.37
CA GLU A 161 -5.42 -17.25 14.07
C GLU A 161 -4.53 -17.25 15.30
N CYS A 162 -3.37 -16.58 15.26
CA CYS A 162 -2.54 -16.39 16.44
C CYS A 162 -3.29 -15.63 17.54
N TYR A 163 -3.81 -14.44 17.22
CA TYR A 163 -4.35 -13.55 18.26
C TYR A 163 -5.67 -14.05 18.86
N VAL A 164 -6.49 -14.74 18.07
CA VAL A 164 -7.84 -15.17 18.48
C VAL A 164 -7.85 -16.61 18.98
N THR A 165 -7.04 -17.49 18.38
CA THR A 165 -7.09 -18.94 18.62
C THR A 165 -5.68 -19.55 18.66
N THR A 166 -5.42 -20.59 17.87
CA THR A 166 -4.10 -21.12 17.58
C THR A 166 -4.01 -21.34 16.07
N ILE A 167 -2.80 -21.18 15.52
CA ILE A 167 -2.58 -21.35 14.08
C ILE A 167 -2.81 -22.82 13.71
N ARG A 168 -3.64 -23.03 12.68
CA ARG A 168 -3.90 -24.38 12.15
C ARG A 168 -2.69 -24.86 11.35
N ASP A 169 -2.42 -26.17 11.41
CA ASP A 169 -1.29 -26.75 10.67
C ASP A 169 -1.50 -26.66 9.15
N GLU A 170 -2.76 -26.70 8.69
CA GLU A 170 -3.14 -26.42 7.31
C GLU A 170 -2.75 -24.99 6.87
N THR A 171 -2.98 -23.99 7.72
CA THR A 171 -2.59 -22.60 7.46
C THR A 171 -1.08 -22.50 7.31
N LEU A 172 -0.31 -23.17 8.18
CA LEU A 172 1.15 -23.20 8.10
C LEU A 172 1.66 -23.87 6.82
N ASP A 173 1.06 -24.97 6.39
CA ASP A 173 1.43 -25.64 5.15
C ASP A 173 1.12 -24.77 3.92
N THR A 174 -0.04 -24.12 3.92
CA THR A 174 -0.45 -23.18 2.87
C THR A 174 0.51 -22.00 2.79
N LEU A 175 0.93 -21.42 3.91
CA LEU A 175 1.94 -20.35 3.95
C LEU A 175 3.25 -20.78 3.28
N ARG A 176 3.78 -21.94 3.68
CA ARG A 176 5.03 -22.47 3.11
C ARG A 176 4.91 -22.71 1.62
N THR A 177 3.79 -23.27 1.16
CA THR A 177 3.57 -23.56 -0.25
C THR A 177 3.35 -22.29 -1.08
N ALA A 178 2.51 -21.36 -0.62
CA ALA A 178 2.25 -20.10 -1.31
C ALA A 178 3.51 -19.24 -1.42
N SER A 179 4.34 -19.17 -0.37
CA SER A 179 5.55 -18.34 -0.38
C SER A 179 6.57 -18.73 -1.44
N LYS A 180 6.68 -20.02 -1.77
CA LYS A 180 7.64 -20.53 -2.77
C LYS A 180 7.40 -19.98 -4.18
N ARG A 181 6.18 -19.53 -4.49
CA ARG A 181 5.81 -19.05 -5.85
C ARG A 181 5.33 -17.61 -5.86
N TYR A 182 5.21 -16.98 -4.70
CA TYR A 182 4.66 -15.64 -4.60
C TYR A 182 5.65 -14.61 -5.13
N LEU A 183 5.16 -13.73 -6.00
CA LEU A 183 5.88 -12.56 -6.49
C LEU A 183 5.52 -11.38 -5.61
N TYR A 184 6.52 -10.86 -4.91
CA TYR A 184 6.33 -9.72 -4.02
C TYR A 184 6.04 -8.44 -4.81
N HIS A 185 5.18 -7.60 -4.23
CA HIS A 185 4.93 -6.24 -4.69
C HIS A 185 5.02 -5.27 -3.51
N GLY A 186 5.64 -4.10 -3.70
CA GLY A 186 5.85 -3.16 -2.59
C GLY A 186 4.59 -2.67 -1.86
N ASN A 187 3.40 -2.81 -2.45
CA ASN A 187 2.13 -2.54 -1.76
C ASN A 187 1.82 -3.54 -0.63
N ASP A 188 2.48 -4.70 -0.63
CA ASP A 188 2.34 -5.76 0.36
C ASP A 188 3.30 -5.61 1.54
N PHE A 189 4.22 -4.64 1.51
CA PHE A 189 5.17 -4.36 2.60
C PHE A 189 4.51 -4.34 3.98
N ARG A 190 3.39 -3.61 4.12
CA ARG A 190 2.68 -3.52 5.41
C ARG A 190 2.16 -4.86 5.93
N GLN A 191 1.77 -5.78 5.04
CA GLN A 191 1.31 -7.10 5.46
C GLN A 191 2.47 -7.98 5.90
N PHE A 192 3.61 -7.87 5.21
CA PHE A 192 4.83 -8.58 5.59
C PHE A 192 5.42 -8.06 6.90
N ASP A 193 5.41 -6.74 7.10
CA ASP A 193 5.85 -6.10 8.34
C ASP A 193 4.97 -6.51 9.53
N ALA A 194 3.64 -6.44 9.39
CA ALA A 194 2.72 -6.91 10.44
C ALA A 194 2.86 -8.41 10.74
N PHE A 195 3.19 -9.22 9.74
CA PHE A 195 3.40 -10.66 9.91
C PHE A 195 4.69 -10.98 10.67
N GLN A 196 5.80 -10.30 10.37
CA GLN A 196 7.02 -10.46 11.18
C GLN A 196 6.80 -9.98 12.61
N GLU A 197 6.05 -8.89 12.82
CA GLU A 197 5.76 -8.36 14.14
C GLU A 197 4.95 -9.36 14.97
N ALA A 198 3.94 -9.98 14.36
CA ALA A 198 3.18 -11.06 14.98
C ALA A 198 4.08 -12.26 15.33
N ALA A 199 5.09 -12.58 14.51
CA ALA A 199 6.03 -13.66 14.79
C ALA A 199 6.94 -13.43 16.00
N ARG A 200 7.04 -12.19 16.49
CA ARG A 200 7.76 -11.86 17.72
C ARG A 200 6.92 -12.03 18.97
N ASN A 201 5.60 -12.00 18.83
CA ASN A 201 4.72 -12.06 19.98
C ASN A 201 4.86 -13.44 20.64
N PRO A 202 5.26 -13.53 21.93
CA PRO A 202 5.40 -14.80 22.63
C PRO A 202 4.12 -15.64 22.67
N GLN A 203 2.95 -14.99 22.53
CA GLN A 203 1.65 -15.66 22.45
C GLN A 203 1.49 -16.46 21.14
N CYS A 204 2.20 -16.08 20.08
CA CYS A 204 2.18 -16.74 18.77
C CYS A 204 3.19 -17.89 18.66
N SER A 205 3.12 -18.90 19.53
CA SER A 205 4.14 -19.96 19.61
C SER A 205 4.43 -20.72 18.30
N LYS A 206 3.41 -20.88 17.43
CA LYS A 206 3.55 -21.54 16.11
C LYS A 206 4.09 -20.62 15.01
N LEU A 207 4.00 -19.29 15.18
CA LEU A 207 4.53 -18.31 14.26
C LEU A 207 5.87 -17.82 14.79
N SER A 208 6.95 -18.51 14.40
CA SER A 208 8.29 -18.17 14.88
C SER A 208 8.99 -17.18 13.94
N PRO A 209 9.98 -16.42 14.44
CA PRO A 209 10.82 -15.56 13.59
C PRO A 209 11.49 -16.32 12.45
N GLY A 210 11.88 -17.58 12.67
CA GLY A 210 12.47 -18.43 11.63
C GLY A 210 11.48 -18.82 10.52
N LEU A 211 10.18 -18.98 10.84
CA LEU A 211 9.16 -19.15 9.82
C LEU A 211 8.99 -17.86 9.02
N ALA A 212 8.90 -16.71 9.68
CA ALA A 212 8.80 -15.41 9.00
C ALA A 212 9.99 -15.18 8.05
N GLU A 213 11.22 -15.45 8.51
CA GLU A 213 12.44 -15.39 7.70
C GLU A 213 12.38 -16.30 6.48
N THR A 214 11.87 -17.52 6.62
CA THR A 214 11.68 -18.47 5.51
C THR A 214 10.69 -17.92 4.47
N ILE A 215 9.56 -17.37 4.91
CA ILE A 215 8.53 -16.83 4.01
C ILE A 215 9.04 -15.58 3.26
N ILE A 216 9.72 -14.69 3.97
CA ILE A 216 10.30 -13.46 3.40
C ILE A 216 11.43 -13.79 2.43
N SER A 217 12.32 -14.73 2.78
CA SER A 217 13.42 -15.14 1.90
C SER A 217 12.93 -15.84 0.63
N ASN A 218 11.89 -16.69 0.72
CA ASN A 218 11.25 -17.24 -0.48
C ASN A 218 10.71 -16.14 -1.40
N SER A 219 10.06 -15.13 -0.82
CA SER A 219 9.51 -14.00 -1.58
C SER A 219 10.64 -13.17 -2.24
N LEU A 220 11.76 -12.98 -1.54
CA LEU A 220 12.95 -12.30 -2.06
C LEU A 220 13.58 -13.05 -3.24
N ASN A 221 13.71 -14.37 -3.12
CA ASN A 221 14.28 -15.22 -4.18
C ASN A 221 13.43 -15.23 -5.46
N ASN A 222 12.16 -14.88 -5.35
CA ASN A 222 11.24 -14.79 -6.49
C ASN A 222 11.22 -13.40 -7.13
N VAL A 223 11.86 -12.38 -6.54
CA VAL A 223 11.90 -11.04 -7.13
C VAL A 223 12.82 -11.02 -8.36
N PRO A 224 12.34 -10.64 -9.55
CA PRO A 224 13.17 -10.61 -10.75
C PRO A 224 14.37 -9.65 -10.65
N ASP A 225 15.47 -9.96 -11.33
CA ASP A 225 16.71 -9.19 -11.21
C ASP A 225 16.72 -7.82 -11.92
N ARG A 226 15.82 -7.58 -12.88
CA ARG A 226 15.86 -6.38 -13.73
C ARG A 226 14.62 -5.52 -13.59
N GLY A 227 14.78 -4.24 -13.26
CA GLY A 227 13.72 -3.23 -13.22
C GLY A 227 13.78 -2.37 -11.96
N GLN A 228 13.59 -1.05 -12.07
CA GLN A 228 13.68 -0.14 -10.91
C GLN A 228 12.71 -0.50 -9.77
N ARG A 229 11.49 -0.92 -10.10
CA ARG A 229 10.50 -1.38 -9.09
C ARG A 229 10.99 -2.61 -8.31
N HIS A 230 11.68 -3.53 -8.98
CA HIS A 230 12.24 -4.71 -8.32
C HIS A 230 13.37 -4.36 -7.35
N GLY A 231 14.10 -3.24 -7.57
CA GLY A 231 15.06 -2.72 -6.60
C GLY A 231 14.39 -2.32 -5.28
N GLN A 232 13.27 -1.58 -5.35
CA GLN A 232 12.49 -1.19 -4.17
C GLN A 232 11.94 -2.42 -3.42
N ASP A 233 11.42 -3.40 -4.17
CA ASP A 233 10.90 -4.66 -3.62
C ASP A 233 12.00 -5.44 -2.88
N LYS A 234 13.18 -5.58 -3.49
CA LYS A 234 14.35 -6.21 -2.86
C LYS A 234 14.81 -5.43 -1.62
N GLN A 235 14.87 -4.10 -1.69
CA GLN A 235 15.22 -3.24 -0.55
C GLN A 235 14.29 -3.52 0.64
N GLN A 236 12.97 -3.53 0.41
CA GLN A 236 11.96 -3.76 1.45
C GLN A 236 12.09 -5.15 2.09
N LEU A 237 12.30 -6.20 1.29
CA LEU A 237 12.46 -7.56 1.80
C LEU A 237 13.77 -7.74 2.57
N HIS A 238 14.89 -7.18 2.09
CA HIS A 238 16.14 -7.17 2.83
C HIS A 238 16.03 -6.40 4.15
N HIS A 239 15.26 -5.30 4.18
CA HIS A 239 14.97 -4.58 5.40
C HIS A 239 14.25 -5.46 6.43
N LEU A 240 13.20 -6.18 6.03
CA LEU A 240 12.48 -7.10 6.92
C LEU A 240 13.38 -8.24 7.45
N LEU A 241 14.21 -8.84 6.58
CA LEU A 241 15.19 -9.85 7.01
C LEU A 241 16.20 -9.29 8.02
N GLY A 242 16.65 -8.05 7.82
CA GLY A 242 17.53 -7.36 8.77
C GLY A 242 16.86 -7.12 10.12
N VAL A 243 15.59 -6.72 10.14
CA VAL A 243 14.81 -6.57 11.38
C VAL A 243 14.71 -7.90 12.15
N ILE A 244 14.37 -9.00 11.46
CA ILE A 244 14.35 -10.34 12.08
C ILE A 244 15.73 -10.73 12.64
N ALA A 245 16.82 -10.39 11.93
CA ALA A 245 18.17 -10.68 12.38
C ALA A 245 18.54 -9.89 13.66
N ILE A 246 18.15 -8.61 13.78
CA ILE A 246 18.32 -7.83 15.03
C ILE A 246 17.58 -8.52 16.18
N GLU A 247 16.33 -8.90 15.95
CA GLU A 247 15.45 -9.49 16.96
C GLU A 247 15.95 -10.86 17.46
N THR A 248 16.56 -11.63 16.56
CA THR A 248 17.16 -12.92 16.87
C THR A 248 18.62 -12.81 17.35
N ARG A 249 19.07 -11.59 17.70
CA ARG A 249 20.43 -11.27 18.21
C ARG A 249 21.56 -11.63 17.24
N ARG A 250 21.28 -11.66 15.94
CA ARG A 250 22.25 -11.87 14.84
C ARG A 250 22.66 -10.52 14.25
N ALA A 251 23.27 -9.67 15.08
CA ALA A 251 23.49 -8.26 14.76
C ALA A 251 24.34 -8.05 13.48
N CYS A 252 25.37 -8.86 13.25
CA CYS A 252 26.19 -8.75 12.04
C CYS A 252 25.49 -9.24 10.77
N GLU A 253 24.59 -10.22 10.89
CA GLU A 253 23.75 -10.60 9.78
C GLU A 253 22.76 -9.48 9.44
N ALA A 254 22.20 -8.81 10.45
CA ALA A 254 21.32 -7.66 10.23
C ALA A 254 22.02 -6.53 9.47
N TYR A 255 23.26 -6.20 9.85
CA TYR A 255 24.07 -5.21 9.12
C TYR A 255 24.23 -5.60 7.65
N GLU A 256 24.58 -6.86 7.36
CA GLU A 256 24.73 -7.34 5.99
C GLU A 256 23.41 -7.29 5.21
N ARG A 257 22.27 -7.63 5.85
CA ARG A 257 20.94 -7.50 5.22
C ARG A 257 20.59 -6.05 4.92
N PHE A 258 20.87 -5.11 5.82
CA PHE A 258 20.65 -3.69 5.55
C PHE A 258 21.57 -3.16 4.45
N ARG A 259 22.82 -3.62 4.40
CA ARG A 259 23.74 -3.30 3.30
C ARG A 259 23.17 -3.74 1.94
N GLN A 260 22.72 -4.99 1.83
CA GLN A 260 22.05 -5.53 0.65
C GLN A 260 20.77 -4.76 0.29
N SER A 261 20.05 -4.26 1.31
CA SER A 261 18.86 -3.42 1.12
C SER A 261 19.21 -2.14 0.35
N LEU A 262 20.24 -1.40 0.78
CA LEU A 262 20.66 -0.15 0.11
C LEU A 262 21.34 -0.39 -1.24
N GLU A 263 22.02 -1.52 -1.41
CA GLU A 263 22.56 -1.92 -2.73
C GLU A 263 21.46 -2.16 -3.77
N ALA A 264 20.31 -2.69 -3.34
CA ALA A 264 19.17 -2.94 -4.22
C ALA A 264 18.45 -1.63 -4.59
N TYR A 265 18.27 -0.72 -3.64
CA TYR A 265 17.71 0.61 -3.86
C TYR A 265 18.13 1.55 -2.74
N TYR A 266 18.66 2.72 -3.10
CA TYR A 266 19.07 3.72 -2.12
C TYR A 266 17.91 4.68 -1.81
N ASP A 267 17.36 4.56 -0.61
CA ASP A 267 16.36 5.46 -0.06
C ASP A 267 16.82 6.05 1.28
N ALA A 268 16.69 7.38 1.42
CA ALA A 268 17.16 8.09 2.61
C ALA A 268 16.41 7.68 3.89
N ASN A 269 15.11 7.37 3.78
CA ASN A 269 14.33 6.95 4.94
C ASN A 269 14.68 5.52 5.35
N ALA A 270 14.93 4.63 4.39
CA ALA A 270 15.42 3.28 4.66
C ALA A 270 16.80 3.32 5.32
N ALA A 271 17.76 4.08 4.76
CA ALA A 271 19.10 4.23 5.32
C ALA A 271 19.06 4.73 6.76
N THR A 272 18.27 5.77 7.01
CA THR A 272 18.09 6.33 8.36
C THR A 272 17.53 5.30 9.34
N ARG A 273 16.40 4.66 9.00
CA ARG A 273 15.74 3.71 9.89
C ARG A 273 16.63 2.52 10.22
N GLN A 274 17.32 1.99 9.20
CA GLN A 274 18.25 0.87 9.37
C GLN A 274 19.44 1.24 10.26
N ALA A 275 19.98 2.46 10.11
CA ALA A 275 21.07 2.94 10.95
C ALA A 275 20.64 3.07 12.42
N VAL A 276 19.41 3.53 12.70
CA VAL A 276 18.86 3.58 14.06
C VAL A 276 18.77 2.16 14.65
N LEU A 277 18.22 1.20 13.90
CA LEU A 277 18.11 -0.19 14.36
C LEU A 277 19.49 -0.82 14.68
N LEU A 278 20.51 -0.52 13.87
CA LEU A 278 21.88 -0.95 14.13
C LEU A 278 22.45 -0.30 15.40
N ALA A 279 22.23 1.00 15.56
CA ALA A 279 22.69 1.75 16.74
C ALA A 279 22.04 1.23 18.03
N GLU A 280 20.73 0.96 18.01
CA GLU A 280 19.98 0.36 19.13
C GLU A 280 20.49 -1.05 19.47
N ALA A 281 20.95 -1.81 18.49
CA ALA A 281 21.60 -3.11 18.68
C ALA A 281 23.07 -3.01 19.15
N GLY A 282 23.59 -1.80 19.38
CA GLY A 282 24.97 -1.57 19.84
C GLY A 282 26.04 -1.54 18.74
N LEU A 283 25.64 -1.61 17.47
CA LEU A 283 26.51 -1.59 16.29
C LEU A 283 26.70 -0.15 15.77
N LEU A 284 27.24 0.72 16.62
CA LEU A 284 27.35 2.15 16.31
C LEU A 284 28.29 2.45 15.15
N ASN A 285 29.40 1.73 15.02
CA ASN A 285 30.35 1.92 13.92
C ASN A 285 29.72 1.49 12.59
N GLU A 286 29.05 0.34 12.56
CA GLU A 286 28.35 -0.18 11.40
C GLU A 286 27.17 0.72 11.01
N ALA A 287 26.43 1.28 11.97
CA ALA A 287 25.38 2.25 11.70
C ALA A 287 25.92 3.50 10.98
N LEU A 288 27.10 3.99 11.37
CA LEU A 288 27.76 5.12 10.69
C LEU A 288 28.25 4.73 9.30
N GLN A 289 28.86 3.55 9.14
CA GLN A 289 29.27 3.02 7.83
C GLN A 289 28.08 2.86 6.90
N HIS A 290 26.94 2.43 7.43
CA HIS A 290 25.69 2.29 6.68
C HIS A 290 25.22 3.63 6.09
N LEU A 291 25.20 4.68 6.92
CA LEU A 291 24.84 6.04 6.47
C LEU A 291 25.87 6.63 5.49
N GLU A 292 27.15 6.34 5.68
CA GLU A 292 28.22 6.77 4.77
C GLU A 292 28.09 6.09 3.40
N SER A 293 27.76 4.79 3.37
CA SER A 293 27.51 4.06 2.12
C SER A 293 26.38 4.68 1.31
N PHE A 294 25.29 5.11 1.97
CA PHE A 294 24.18 5.82 1.35
C PHE A 294 24.64 7.15 0.71
N LYS A 295 25.40 7.97 1.45
CA LYS A 295 25.91 9.27 0.95
C LYS A 295 26.80 9.11 -0.28
N ASN A 296 27.65 8.09 -0.28
CA ASN A 296 28.54 7.80 -1.41
C ASN A 296 27.75 7.41 -2.66
N GLN A 297 26.74 6.54 -2.51
CA GLN A 297 25.88 6.15 -3.64
C GLN A 297 25.04 7.33 -4.15
N GLU A 298 24.46 8.13 -3.26
CA GLU A 298 23.67 9.31 -3.61
C GLU A 298 24.50 10.35 -4.40
N SER A 299 25.75 10.54 -4.01
CA SER A 299 26.68 11.44 -4.70
C SER A 299 27.05 10.92 -6.10
N ALA A 300 27.19 9.60 -6.24
CA ALA A 300 27.50 8.97 -7.52
C ALA A 300 26.31 8.98 -8.52
N SER A 301 25.08 8.96 -8.02
CA SER A 301 23.88 8.88 -8.87
C SER A 301 23.24 10.22 -9.22
N GLY A 302 23.73 11.34 -8.67
CA GLY A 302 23.20 12.68 -8.93
C GLY A 302 21.93 13.02 -8.13
N GLY A 303 21.61 12.26 -7.08
CA GLY A 303 20.46 12.49 -6.19
C GLY A 303 19.70 11.22 -5.84
N PRO A 304 18.84 11.24 -4.79
CA PRO A 304 18.11 10.06 -4.36
C PRO A 304 17.04 9.71 -5.40
N LEU A 305 16.90 8.41 -5.72
CA LEU A 305 15.75 7.89 -6.45
C LEU A 305 14.55 7.96 -5.49
N SER A 306 13.92 9.11 -5.30
CA SER A 306 12.82 9.20 -4.35
C SER A 306 11.50 8.81 -5.00
N SER A 307 10.81 7.85 -4.39
CA SER A 307 9.35 7.77 -4.45
C SER A 307 8.80 8.45 -3.19
N GLY A 308 8.65 9.77 -3.25
CA GLY A 308 7.70 10.47 -2.36
C GLY A 308 8.24 11.44 -1.29
N THR A 309 9.55 11.57 -1.08
CA THR A 309 10.11 12.67 -0.26
C THR A 309 10.99 13.58 -1.10
N ARG A 310 10.89 14.90 -0.89
CA ARG A 310 11.78 15.86 -1.55
C ARG A 310 13.22 15.51 -1.15
N PRO A 311 14.18 15.41 -2.10
CA PRO A 311 15.57 15.01 -1.84
C PRO A 311 16.22 15.70 -0.63
N LEU A 312 15.87 16.98 -0.42
CA LEU A 312 16.39 17.82 0.66
C LEU A 312 16.02 17.33 2.06
N THR A 313 14.81 16.81 2.28
CA THR A 313 14.36 16.38 3.61
C THR A 313 15.06 15.09 4.06
N GLY A 314 15.32 14.17 3.12
CA GLY A 314 16.02 12.92 3.40
C GLY A 314 17.48 13.13 3.80
N ARG A 315 18.19 14.08 3.17
CA ARG A 315 19.58 14.43 3.52
C ARG A 315 19.71 15.02 4.92
N ILE A 316 18.83 15.95 5.26
CA ILE A 316 18.83 16.57 6.58
C ILE A 316 18.64 15.51 7.66
N LEU A 317 17.72 14.57 7.43
CA LEU A 317 17.45 13.48 8.35
C LEU A 317 18.65 12.54 8.53
N THR A 318 19.30 12.10 7.44
CA THR A 318 20.47 11.22 7.52
C THR A 318 21.66 11.90 8.20
N GLU A 319 21.83 13.21 8.01
CA GLU A 319 22.88 14.00 8.68
C GLU A 319 22.65 14.15 10.18
N ASP A 320 21.41 14.44 10.58
CA ASP A 320 21.05 14.63 11.99
C ASP A 320 21.18 13.32 12.77
N ILE A 321 20.61 12.22 12.25
CA ILE A 321 20.74 10.89 12.86
C ILE A 321 22.21 10.47 12.91
N GLY A 322 22.96 10.69 11.83
CA GLY A 322 24.40 10.40 11.82
C GLY A 322 25.18 11.20 12.86
N ARG A 323 24.77 12.43 13.19
CA ARG A 323 25.39 13.24 14.24
C ARG A 323 25.13 12.63 15.62
N GLN A 324 23.88 12.31 15.94
CA GLN A 324 23.49 11.70 17.21
C GLN A 324 24.21 10.36 17.44
N ILE A 325 24.30 9.51 16.40
CA ILE A 325 25.03 8.23 16.48
C ILE A 325 26.54 8.48 16.70
N ARG A 326 27.14 9.48 16.04
CA ARG A 326 28.57 9.82 16.24
C ARG A 326 28.86 10.29 17.65
N GLU A 327 28.01 11.13 18.22
CA GLU A 327 28.15 11.60 19.61
C GLU A 327 28.13 10.41 20.57
N ARG A 328 27.14 9.52 20.42
CA ARG A 328 27.06 8.31 21.24
C ARG A 328 28.25 7.36 21.05
N TRP A 329 28.74 7.22 19.83
CA TRP A 329 29.92 6.42 19.52
C TRP A 329 31.19 7.00 20.16
N GLN A 330 31.32 8.33 20.24
CA GLN A 330 32.42 9.01 20.92
C GLN A 330 32.34 8.82 22.45
N GLU A 331 31.16 8.95 23.04
CA GLU A 331 30.94 8.72 24.48
C GLU A 331 31.37 7.31 24.92
N LEU A 332 31.13 6.31 24.07
CA LEU A 332 31.48 4.91 24.33
C LEU A 332 32.93 4.56 23.96
N GLY A 333 33.77 5.55 23.69
CA GLY A 333 35.20 5.33 23.43
C GLY A 333 35.53 4.82 22.02
N ARG A 334 34.67 5.10 21.03
CA ARG A 334 34.83 4.74 19.62
C ARG A 334 35.10 3.24 19.42
N PRO A 335 34.17 2.36 19.83
CA PRO A 335 34.31 0.93 19.60
C PRO A 335 34.54 0.64 18.11
N GLY A 336 35.51 -0.23 17.83
CA GLY A 336 35.83 -0.65 16.47
C GLY A 336 34.70 -1.48 15.83
N SER A 337 34.91 -1.88 14.57
CA SER A 337 33.97 -2.77 13.88
C SER A 337 33.82 -4.07 14.67
N GLN A 338 32.57 -4.42 14.97
CA GLN A 338 32.18 -5.67 15.61
C GLN A 338 31.88 -6.75 14.56
N CYS A 339 31.58 -6.35 13.33
CA CYS A 339 31.23 -7.27 12.24
C CYS A 339 32.38 -7.51 11.24
N PRO A 340 32.50 -8.74 10.70
CA PRO A 340 33.49 -9.07 9.68
C PRO A 340 33.18 -8.30 8.39
N GLY A 341 34.19 -7.60 7.86
CA GLY A 341 34.04 -6.75 6.66
C GLY A 341 33.69 -5.29 6.94
N GLY A 342 33.40 -4.90 8.20
CA GLY A 342 33.29 -3.49 8.54
C GLY A 342 34.65 -2.81 8.46
N ILE A 343 34.68 -1.64 7.82
CA ILE A 343 35.91 -0.87 7.63
C ILE A 343 36.42 -0.49 9.04
N ARG A 344 37.71 -0.71 9.32
CA ARG A 344 38.32 -0.22 10.56
C ARG A 344 38.13 1.30 10.59
N ALA A 345 37.65 1.81 11.73
CA ALA A 345 37.48 3.26 11.93
C ALA A 345 38.74 3.99 11.41
N PRO A 346 38.60 5.00 10.54
CA PRO A 346 39.77 5.72 10.06
C PRO A 346 40.47 6.34 11.27
N ALA A 347 41.74 6.00 11.45
CA ALA A 347 42.62 6.71 12.37
C ALA A 347 42.60 8.18 11.92
N GLN A 348 42.09 9.08 12.76
CA GLN A 348 42.06 10.51 12.44
C GLN A 348 43.49 10.95 12.10
N ALA A 349 43.68 11.46 10.89
CA ALA A 349 44.84 12.27 10.56
C ALA A 349 44.86 13.42 11.57
N ALA A 350 45.89 13.44 12.42
CA ALA A 350 46.13 14.51 13.36
C ALA A 350 46.20 15.84 12.58
N VAL A 351 45.23 16.72 12.82
CA VAL A 351 45.37 18.13 12.50
C VAL A 351 46.42 18.66 13.45
N GLY A 352 47.68 18.58 13.02
CA GLY A 352 48.78 19.28 13.64
C GLY A 352 48.70 20.73 13.18
N ASP A 353 48.18 21.60 14.05
CA ASP A 353 48.38 23.05 13.94
C ASP A 353 49.89 23.32 13.92
N ARG A 354 50.42 23.60 12.72
CA ARG A 354 51.70 24.28 12.59
C ARG A 354 51.46 25.75 12.91
N ALA A 355 51.82 26.13 14.13
CA ALA A 355 52.25 27.49 14.41
C ALA A 355 53.39 27.85 13.45
N GLY A 356 53.19 28.89 12.65
CA GLY A 356 54.21 29.52 11.83
C GLY A 356 54.38 30.97 12.28
N ASP A 357 55.24 31.17 13.28
CA ASP A 357 56.00 32.41 13.43
C ASP A 357 57.18 32.34 12.45
N ASN A 358 57.16 33.22 11.44
CA ASN A 358 58.29 33.99 10.87
C ASN A 358 57.92 34.56 9.50
#